data_AF-A0A812IX81-F1
#
_entry.id   AF-A0A812IX81-F1
#
_cell.length_a   1.000
_cell.length_b   1.000
_cell.length_c   1.000
_cell.angle_alpha   90.00
_cell.angle_beta   90.00
_cell.angle_gamma   90.00
#
_symmetry.space_group_name_H-M   'P 1'
#
loop_
_entity.id
_entity.type
_entity.pdbx_description
1 polymer ?
#
loop_
_entity_poly.entity_id
_entity_poly.type
_entity_poly.pdbx_seq_one_letter_code
_entity_poly.pdbx_strand_id
1 'polypeptide(L)'
;MFDKEQYRERAYFSQEMKVSKYELYREDIRDMTDLTVSKMDVYMVINVLQLLFCVMLFTEGMPKPGKTPLWLHWILAASSASGVLYFVLSRWECIIAQQPLLPTVHSMENQ
;
A
#
# COMPACT_ATOMS: atom_id res chain seq x y z
N MET A 1 32.73 12.59 45.81
CA MET A 1 33.58 12.12 44.69
C MET A 1 33.09 10.78 44.14
N PHE A 2 32.64 9.85 44.99
CA PHE A 2 32.09 8.53 44.60
C PHE A 2 30.83 8.53 43.69
N ASP A 3 29.98 9.57 43.75
CA ASP A 3 28.69 9.58 43.02
C ASP A 3 28.80 10.03 41.54
N LYS A 4 29.94 10.63 41.16
CA LYS A 4 30.14 11.16 39.79
C LYS A 4 30.28 10.06 38.74
N GLU A 5 30.86 8.93 39.10
CA GLU A 5 31.04 7.79 38.19
C GLU A 5 29.71 7.08 37.95
N GLN A 6 28.93 6.82 39.01
CA GLN A 6 27.58 6.25 38.89
C GLN A 6 26.65 7.16 38.09
N TYR A 7 26.76 8.49 38.22
CA TYR A 7 25.98 9.42 37.39
C TYR A 7 26.34 9.34 35.91
N ARG A 8 27.64 9.25 35.57
CA ARG A 8 28.10 9.08 34.19
C ARG A 8 27.62 7.77 33.60
N GLU A 9 27.74 6.68 34.36
CA GLU A 9 27.30 5.35 33.95
C GLU A 9 25.78 5.32 33.67
N ARG A 10 24.96 5.91 34.55
CA ARG A 10 23.52 6.07 34.31
C ARG A 10 23.21 6.92 33.06
N ALA A 11 24.00 7.96 32.80
CA ALA A 11 23.83 8.78 31.61
C ALA A 11 24.15 8.00 30.32
N TYR A 12 25.21 7.19 30.33
CA TYR A 12 25.55 6.30 29.22
C TYR A 12 24.47 5.25 28.98
N PHE A 13 24.01 4.57 30.04
CA PHE A 13 22.90 3.61 29.92
C PHE A 13 21.61 4.27 29.40
N SER A 14 21.30 5.50 29.82
CA SER A 14 20.14 6.23 29.30
C SER A 14 20.28 6.58 27.81
N GLN A 15 21.49 6.89 27.35
CA GLN A 15 21.76 7.14 25.94
C GLN A 15 21.68 5.87 25.11
N GLU A 16 22.30 4.78 25.57
CA GLU A 16 22.25 3.47 24.93
C GLU A 16 20.81 2.97 24.79
N MET A 17 20.02 3.11 25.86
CA MET A 17 18.60 2.75 25.84
C MET A 17 17.79 3.59 24.85
N LYS A 18 18.15 4.86 24.62
CA LYS A 18 17.50 5.69 23.59
C LYS A 18 17.89 5.21 22.19
N VAL A 19 19.16 4.91 21.96
CA VAL A 19 19.64 4.40 20.66
C VAL A 19 18.96 3.08 20.31
N SER A 20 18.96 2.13 21.25
CA SER A 20 18.31 0.83 21.07
C SER A 20 16.80 0.96 20.78
N LYS A 21 16.10 1.92 21.42
CA LYS A 21 14.70 2.22 21.08
C LYS A 21 14.52 2.69 19.64
N TYR A 22 15.42 3.52 19.12
CA TYR A 22 15.35 3.97 17.73
C TYR A 22 15.67 2.85 16.73
N GLU A 23 16.54 1.91 17.10
CA GLU A 23 16.83 0.73 16.29
C GLU A 23 15.60 -0.17 16.18
N LEU A 24 14.99 -0.53 17.31
CA LEU A 24 13.74 -1.30 17.36
C LEU A 24 12.62 -0.65 16.56
N TYR A 25 12.48 0.68 16.66
CA TYR A 25 11.44 1.41 15.91
C TYR A 25 11.66 1.33 14.39
N ARG A 26 12.90 1.34 13.91
CA ARG A 26 13.20 1.19 12.47
C ARG A 26 12.95 -0.22 11.99
N GLU A 27 13.22 -1.22 12.81
CA GLU A 27 12.92 -2.61 12.50
C GLU A 27 11.41 -2.84 12.42
N ASP A 28 10.64 -2.29 13.37
CA ASP A 28 9.17 -2.39 13.38
C ASP A 28 8.53 -1.74 12.14
N ILE A 29 9.03 -0.55 11.73
CA ILE A 29 8.59 0.07 10.47
C ILE A 29 8.89 -0.84 9.29
N ARG A 30 10.09 -1.44 9.22
CA ARG A 30 10.48 -2.33 8.12
C ARG A 30 9.59 -3.57 8.08
N ASP A 31 9.37 -4.22 9.22
CA ASP A 31 8.54 -5.42 9.32
C ASP A 31 7.08 -5.13 8.93
N MET A 32 6.51 -4.04 9.42
CA MET A 32 5.16 -3.62 9.04
C MET A 32 5.04 -3.32 7.53
N THR A 33 6.05 -2.69 6.94
CA THR A 33 6.07 -2.44 5.48
C THR A 33 6.25 -3.73 4.68
N ASP A 34 7.12 -4.64 5.11
CA ASP A 34 7.39 -5.90 4.42
C ASP A 34 6.15 -6.81 4.44
N LEU A 35 5.46 -6.88 5.57
CA LEU A 35 4.20 -7.61 5.69
C LEU A 35 3.11 -7.02 4.77
N THR A 36 3.08 -5.69 4.62
CA THR A 36 2.12 -5.02 3.74
C THR A 36 2.43 -5.33 2.27
N VAL A 37 3.69 -5.25 1.85
CA VAL A 37 4.11 -5.58 0.48
C VAL A 37 3.86 -7.05 0.16
N SER A 38 4.14 -7.96 1.11
CA SER A 38 3.86 -9.39 0.97
C SER A 38 2.38 -9.69 0.68
N LYS A 39 1.46 -8.83 1.13
CA LYS A 39 0.02 -8.97 0.90
C LYS A 39 -0.49 -8.19 -0.32
N MET A 40 0.31 -7.30 -0.93
CA MET A 40 -0.12 -6.47 -2.05
C MET A 40 -0.49 -7.28 -3.31
N ASP A 41 0.16 -8.41 -3.54
CA ASP A 41 -0.19 -9.30 -4.67
C ASP A 41 -1.64 -9.78 -4.61
N VAL A 42 -2.14 -10.11 -3.41
CA VAL A 42 -3.54 -10.56 -3.21
C VAL A 42 -4.51 -9.41 -3.48
N TYR A 43 -4.19 -8.20 -3.02
CA TYR A 43 -5.00 -7.01 -3.28
C TYR A 43 -5.04 -6.67 -4.78
N MET A 44 -3.93 -6.87 -5.50
CA MET A 44 -3.88 -6.66 -6.95
C MET A 44 -4.86 -7.58 -7.70
N VAL A 45 -4.93 -8.87 -7.33
CA VAL A 45 -5.86 -9.83 -7.96
C VAL A 45 -7.33 -9.41 -7.73
N ILE A 46 -7.68 -9.02 -6.51
CA ILE A 46 -9.03 -8.59 -6.15
C ILE A 46 -9.42 -7.31 -6.90
N ASN A 47 -8.49 -6.35 -6.98
CA ASN A 47 -8.69 -5.09 -7.71
C ASN A 47 -8.95 -5.33 -9.22
N VAL A 48 -8.22 -6.27 -9.84
CA VAL A 48 -8.44 -6.63 -11.25
C VAL A 48 -9.80 -7.29 -11.45
N LEU A 49 -10.22 -8.16 -10.54
CA LEU A 49 -11.54 -8.80 -10.59
C LEU A 49 -12.68 -7.76 -10.48
N GLN A 50 -12.57 -6.83 -9.53
CA GLN A 50 -13.55 -5.76 -9.33
C GLN A 50 -13.60 -4.80 -10.52
N LEU A 51 -12.44 -4.47 -11.11
CA LEU A 51 -12.36 -3.67 -12.33
C LEU A 51 -13.10 -4.34 -13.48
N LEU A 52 -12.94 -5.66 -13.64
CA LEU A 52 -13.64 -6.44 -14.67
C LEU A 52 -15.17 -6.40 -14.48
N PHE A 53 -15.66 -6.50 -13.24
CA PHE A 53 -17.09 -6.32 -12.95
C PHE A 53 -17.59 -4.90 -13.26
N CYS A 54 -16.80 -3.86 -12.95
CA CYS A 54 -17.13 -2.48 -13.31
C CYS A 54 -17.21 -2.28 -14.83
N VAL A 55 -16.29 -2.89 -15.59
CA VAL A 55 -16.30 -2.84 -17.05
C VAL A 55 -17.52 -3.58 -17.62
N MET A 56 -17.86 -4.76 -17.11
CA MET A 56 -19.07 -5.50 -17.51
C MET A 56 -20.35 -4.71 -17.24
N LEU A 57 -20.44 -4.06 -16.08
CA LEU A 57 -21.56 -3.18 -15.74
C LEU A 57 -21.67 -1.98 -16.70
N PHE A 58 -20.54 -1.48 -17.20
CA PHE A 58 -20.53 -0.41 -18.18
C PHE A 58 -20.95 -0.88 -19.58
N THR A 59 -20.57 -2.07 -20.01
CA THR A 59 -20.88 -2.58 -21.36
C THR A 59 -22.28 -3.19 -21.48
N GLU A 60 -22.71 -3.96 -20.50
CA GLU A 60 -23.97 -4.72 -20.54
C GLU A 60 -25.05 -4.20 -19.57
N GLY A 61 -24.64 -3.48 -18.53
CA GLY A 61 -25.54 -2.95 -17.50
C GLY A 61 -26.23 -1.63 -17.87
N MET A 62 -25.89 -1.02 -19.01
CA MET A 62 -26.51 0.25 -19.40
C MET A 62 -28.00 0.06 -19.76
N PRO A 63 -28.92 0.79 -19.10
CA PRO A 63 -30.33 0.71 -19.42
C PRO A 63 -30.57 1.19 -20.86
N LYS A 64 -31.43 0.48 -21.60
CA LYS A 64 -31.70 0.79 -23.01
C LYS A 64 -32.20 2.24 -23.17
N PRO A 65 -31.65 3.01 -24.13
CA PRO A 65 -32.09 4.37 -24.38
C PRO A 65 -33.58 4.36 -24.75
N GLY A 66 -34.38 5.13 -24.00
CA GLY A 66 -35.83 5.26 -24.21
C GLY A 66 -36.73 4.71 -23.10
N LYS A 67 -36.23 3.87 -22.17
CA LYS A 67 -37.02 3.39 -21.01
C LYS A 67 -36.70 4.09 -19.69
N THR A 68 -35.55 4.76 -19.58
CA THR A 68 -35.09 5.42 -18.35
C THR A 68 -34.80 6.90 -18.58
N PRO A 69 -34.99 7.75 -17.55
CA PRO A 69 -34.74 9.17 -17.66
C PRO A 69 -33.23 9.47 -17.71
N LEU A 70 -32.83 10.46 -18.52
CA LEU A 70 -31.41 10.76 -18.83
C LEU A 70 -30.52 11.02 -17.61
N TRP A 71 -31.05 11.63 -16.55
CA TRP A 71 -30.26 11.94 -15.34
C TRP A 71 -29.75 10.67 -14.63
N LEU A 72 -30.50 9.57 -14.71
CA LEU A 72 -30.12 8.28 -14.14
C LEU A 72 -28.94 7.65 -14.91
N HIS A 73 -28.94 7.81 -16.24
CA HIS A 73 -27.82 7.40 -17.09
C HIS A 73 -26.53 8.14 -16.73
N TRP A 74 -26.60 9.45 -16.51
CA TRP A 74 -25.44 10.25 -16.13
C TRP A 74 -24.87 9.85 -14.76
N ILE A 75 -25.73 9.58 -13.77
CA ILE A 75 -25.30 9.14 -12.44
C ILE A 75 -24.63 7.75 -12.53
N LEU A 76 -25.22 6.82 -13.28
CA LEU A 76 -24.65 5.49 -13.48
C LEU A 76 -23.30 5.54 -14.22
N ALA A 77 -23.20 6.36 -15.27
CA ALA A 77 -21.96 6.58 -16.01
C ALA A 77 -20.88 7.25 -15.14
N ALA A 78 -21.24 8.25 -14.34
CA ALA A 78 -20.32 8.92 -13.42
C ALA A 78 -19.82 7.98 -12.31
N SER A 79 -20.71 7.17 -11.74
CA SER A 79 -20.37 6.21 -10.68
C SER A 79 -19.52 5.05 -11.18
N SER A 80 -19.77 4.57 -12.40
CA SER A 80 -18.95 3.52 -13.01
C SER A 80 -17.58 4.05 -13.42
N ALA A 81 -17.51 5.26 -13.99
CA ALA A 81 -16.26 5.92 -14.33
C ALA A 81 -15.39 6.20 -13.08
N SER A 82 -15.99 6.67 -11.98
CA SER A 82 -15.25 6.89 -10.72
C SER A 82 -14.72 5.59 -10.12
N GLY A 83 -15.50 4.50 -10.19
CA GLY A 83 -15.05 3.17 -9.77
C GLY A 83 -13.84 2.68 -10.58
N VAL A 84 -13.90 2.79 -11.91
CA VAL A 84 -12.78 2.41 -12.79
C VAL A 84 -11.53 3.24 -12.49
N LEU A 85 -11.67 4.56 -12.34
CA LEU A 85 -10.55 5.44 -11.99
C LEU A 85 -9.92 5.05 -10.65
N TYR A 86 -10.75 4.74 -9.64
CA TYR A 86 -10.27 4.31 -8.33
C TYR A 86 -9.47 3.00 -8.40
N PHE A 87 -9.96 1.99 -9.11
CA PHE A 87 -9.26 0.70 -9.23
C PHE A 87 -7.98 0.80 -10.07
N VAL A 88 -7.94 1.67 -11.08
CA VAL A 88 -6.72 1.96 -11.85
C VAL A 88 -5.66 2.62 -10.97
N LEU A 89 -6.04 3.63 -10.17
CA LEU A 89 -5.13 4.27 -9.23
C LEU A 89 -4.67 3.29 -8.13
N SER A 90 -5.57 2.48 -7.59
CA SER A 90 -5.22 1.46 -6.59
C SER A 90 -4.20 0.45 -7.12
N ARG A 91 -4.34 0.02 -8.38
CA ARG A 91 -3.34 -0.84 -9.05
C ARG A 91 -1.99 -0.14 -9.21
N TRP A 92 -2.01 1.14 -9.58
CA TRP A 92 -0.80 1.94 -9.75
C TRP A 92 0.00 2.04 -8.45
N GLU A 93 -0.66 2.31 -7.33
CA GLU A 93 -0.02 2.34 -6.01
C GLU A 93 0.57 0.98 -5.61
N CYS A 94 -0.12 -0.14 -5.94
CA CYS A 94 0.41 -1.48 -5.69
C CYS A 94 1.72 -1.74 -6.46
N ILE A 95 1.81 -1.29 -7.71
CA ILE A 95 3.01 -1.47 -8.55
C ILE A 95 4.18 -0.67 -7.98
N ILE A 96 3.95 0.58 -7.57
CA ILE A 96 5.00 1.42 -6.97
C ILE A 96 5.46 0.85 -5.62
N ALA A 97 4.53 0.32 -4.81
CA ALA A 97 4.84 -0.29 -3.53
C ALA A 97 5.69 -1.58 -3.65
N GLN A 98 5.62 -2.30 -4.79
CA GLN A 98 6.45 -3.48 -5.06
C GLN A 98 7.88 -3.13 -5.52
N GLN A 99 8.06 -1.95 -6.13
CA GLN A 99 9.30 -1.48 -6.74
C GLN A 99 10.53 -1.37 -5.79
N PRO A 100 10.43 -1.08 -4.47
CA PRO A 100 11.59 -1.04 -3.59
C PRO A 100 12.30 -2.40 -3.37
N LEU A 101 11.74 -3.53 -3.82
CA LEU A 101 12.35 -4.87 -3.69
C LEU A 101 13.13 -5.36 -4.93
N LEU A 102 13.06 -4.64 -6.06
CA LEU A 102 13.60 -5.10 -7.36
C LEU A 102 15.09 -4.86 -7.70
N PRO A 103 15.94 -4.13 -6.93
CA PRO A 103 17.35 -3.98 -7.31
C PRO A 103 18.32 -5.06 -6.75
N THR A 104 17.90 -6.05 -5.96
CA THR A 104 18.85 -7.00 -5.33
C THR A 104 18.83 -8.43 -5.88
N VAL A 105 17.76 -8.87 -6.57
CA VAL A 105 17.69 -10.25 -7.08
C VAL A 105 18.63 -10.46 -8.28
N HIS A 106 18.78 -9.46 -9.17
CA HIS A 106 19.69 -9.58 -10.32
C HIS A 106 21.18 -9.54 -9.99
N SER A 107 21.58 -9.17 -8.76
CA SER A 107 22.97 -9.21 -8.32
C SER A 107 23.35 -10.48 -7.53
N MET A 108 22.39 -11.33 -7.16
CA MET A 108 22.68 -12.59 -6.44
C MET A 108 22.66 -13.83 -7.34
N GLU A 109 22.30 -13.71 -8.62
CA GLU A 109 22.32 -14.83 -9.58
C GLU A 109 23.64 -14.88 -10.41
N ASN A 110 24.54 -13.90 -10.24
CA ASN A 110 25.82 -13.79 -10.96
C ASN A 110 27.06 -13.72 -10.05
N GLN A 111 26.99 -14.29 -8.84
CA GLN A 111 28.16 -14.57 -7.98
C GLN A 111 28.05 -15.99 -7.42
#